data_AF-A0A853EC48-F1
#
_entry.id   AF-A0A853EC48-F1
#
_cell.length_a   1.000
_cell.length_b   1.000
_cell.length_c   1.000
_cell.angle_alpha   90.00
_cell.angle_beta   90.00
_cell.angle_gamma   90.00
#
_symmetry.space_group_name_H-M   'P 1'
#
loop_
_entity.id
_entity.type
_entity.pdbx_description
1 polymer ?
#
loop_
_entity_poly.entity_id
_entity_poly.type
_entity_poly.pdbx_seq_one_letter_code
_entity_poly.pdbx_strand_id
1 'polypeptide(L)'
;MGKGGGRAHTPVEAKDNLKSTQMMSVIDAIGEGPIEGPVKGLQSILVNKTPLTDTDGNPVIHGVTAVWRAGEQEQTPPEGFESSGAETALGVEVTKVKPVTRTITSANIDRLRVTFGVQSLLETTSKGDRNPSSVRLLIQLQRNGNW
;
A
#
# COMPACT_ATOMS: atom_id res chain seq x y z
N MET A 1 8.27 60.52 -2.47
CA MET A 1 7.20 59.88 -3.28
C MET A 1 6.94 58.48 -2.74
N GLY A 2 5.66 58.18 -2.45
CA GLY A 2 5.10 56.83 -2.42
C GLY A 2 5.51 55.87 -1.29
N LYS A 3 4.89 55.99 -0.11
CA LYS A 3 4.75 54.88 0.85
C LYS A 3 3.99 53.72 0.17
N GLY A 4 4.67 52.61 -0.11
CA GLY A 4 4.05 51.33 -0.50
C GLY A 4 4.04 50.38 0.69
N GLY A 5 3.12 50.59 1.63
CA GLY A 5 2.90 49.67 2.75
C GLY A 5 2.26 48.37 2.27
N GLY A 6 3.07 47.46 1.72
CA GLY A 6 2.65 46.09 1.49
C GLY A 6 2.46 45.40 2.83
N ARG A 7 1.27 44.85 3.10
CA ARG A 7 1.06 43.95 4.25
C ARG A 7 2.11 42.83 4.17
N ALA A 8 2.92 42.71 5.21
CA ALA A 8 3.85 41.61 5.36
C ALA A 8 3.05 40.30 5.38
N HIS A 9 3.35 39.42 4.43
CA HIS A 9 2.72 38.11 4.32
C HIS A 9 3.61 37.08 5.00
N THR A 10 3.05 36.31 5.92
CA THR A 10 3.74 35.16 6.54
C THR A 10 3.39 33.92 5.72
N PRO A 11 4.38 33.22 5.14
CA PRO A 11 4.15 31.98 4.41
C PRO A 11 3.40 30.94 5.24
N VAL A 12 2.46 30.23 4.63
CA VAL A 12 1.72 29.13 5.25
C VAL A 12 2.07 27.81 4.57
N GLU A 13 2.20 26.75 5.36
CA GLU A 13 2.46 25.40 4.87
C GLU A 13 1.25 24.48 5.11
N ALA A 14 0.73 23.90 4.04
CA ALA A 14 -0.33 22.92 4.11
C ALA A 14 0.14 21.62 4.79
N LYS A 15 -0.75 21.02 5.59
CA LYS A 15 -0.49 19.76 6.29
C LYS A 15 -0.35 18.60 5.29
N ASP A 16 0.72 17.83 5.42
CA ASP A 16 0.92 16.61 4.65
C ASP A 16 -0.14 15.54 4.99
N ASN A 17 -0.78 15.02 3.96
CA ASN A 17 -1.78 13.95 4.04
C ASN A 17 -1.48 12.78 3.08
N LEU A 18 -0.26 12.68 2.52
CA LEU A 18 0.14 11.69 1.51
C LEU A 18 0.50 10.32 2.11
N LYS A 19 -0.33 9.79 3.01
CA LYS A 19 -0.13 8.47 3.61
C LYS A 19 -0.81 7.38 2.78
N SER A 20 -0.05 6.68 1.95
CA SER A 20 -0.51 5.45 1.31
C SER A 20 -0.56 4.31 2.34
N THR A 21 -1.68 3.59 2.40
CA THR A 21 -1.80 2.34 3.17
C THR A 21 -2.08 1.22 2.19
N GLN A 22 -1.27 0.17 2.24
CA GLN A 22 -1.49 -1.04 1.45
C GLN A 22 -1.71 -2.22 2.40
N MET A 23 -2.63 -3.09 2.01
CA MET A 23 -2.91 -4.33 2.72
C MET A 23 -2.36 -5.51 1.92
N MET A 24 -1.70 -6.42 2.62
CA MET A 24 -1.14 -7.66 2.10
C MET A 24 -1.68 -8.83 2.93
N SER A 25 -1.94 -9.95 2.27
CA SER A 25 -2.31 -11.23 2.88
C SER A 25 -1.32 -12.27 2.38
N VAL A 26 -0.74 -13.06 3.28
CA VAL A 26 0.30 -14.06 2.97
C VAL A 26 -0.08 -15.39 3.62
N ILE A 27 0.14 -16.50 2.92
CA ILE A 27 0.09 -17.85 3.49
C ILE A 27 1.49 -18.44 3.45
N ASP A 28 2.00 -18.82 4.62
CA ASP A 28 3.24 -19.58 4.76
C ASP A 28 2.93 -21.04 5.07
N ALA A 29 3.34 -21.95 4.18
CA ALA A 29 3.29 -23.39 4.42
C ALA A 29 4.60 -23.83 5.09
N ILE A 30 4.54 -24.22 6.36
CA ILE A 30 5.72 -24.47 7.21
C ILE A 30 6.13 -25.95 7.23
N GLY A 31 5.19 -26.88 7.09
CA GLY A 31 5.45 -28.31 7.14
C GLY A 31 4.24 -29.14 6.71
N GLU A 32 4.43 -30.46 6.69
CA GLU A 32 3.39 -31.44 6.42
C GLU A 32 2.96 -32.16 7.70
N GLY A 33 1.67 -32.41 7.83
CA GLY A 33 1.09 -33.09 8.99
C GLY A 33 0.93 -32.21 10.25
N PRO A 34 0.40 -32.80 11.33
CA PRO A 34 0.10 -32.08 12.56
C PRO A 34 1.35 -31.50 13.25
N ILE A 35 1.30 -30.22 13.58
CA ILE A 35 2.31 -29.49 14.36
C ILE A 35 1.65 -28.53 15.36
N GLU A 36 2.31 -28.32 16.51
CA GLU A 36 1.78 -27.50 17.61
C GLU A 36 1.70 -25.99 17.28
N GLY A 37 2.50 -25.55 16.31
CA GLY A 37 2.54 -24.16 15.86
C GLY A 37 3.55 -23.26 16.55
N PRO A 38 3.37 -21.93 16.45
CA PRO A 38 4.36 -20.97 16.91
C PRO A 38 4.49 -21.00 18.45
N VAL A 39 5.67 -21.34 18.95
CA VAL A 39 5.96 -21.54 20.39
C VAL A 39 5.54 -20.36 21.26
N LYS A 40 5.63 -19.12 20.75
CA LYS A 40 5.26 -17.90 21.48
C LYS A 40 4.10 -17.15 20.82
N GLY A 41 3.21 -17.85 20.12
CA GLY A 41 2.07 -17.24 19.44
C GLY A 41 2.48 -16.13 18.46
N LEU A 42 1.84 -14.96 18.53
CA LEU A 42 2.12 -13.83 17.65
C LEU A 42 3.57 -13.30 17.78
N GLN A 43 4.22 -13.46 18.92
CA GLN A 43 5.63 -13.05 19.10
C GLN A 43 6.58 -13.89 18.22
N SER A 44 6.21 -15.12 17.89
CA SER A 44 6.99 -15.98 16.98
C SER A 44 6.86 -15.58 15.51
N ILE A 45 5.95 -14.66 15.18
CA ILE A 45 5.78 -14.13 13.81
C ILE A 45 6.54 -12.81 13.73
N LEU A 46 7.50 -12.74 12.81
CA LEU A 46 8.39 -11.59 12.67
C LEU A 46 8.20 -10.93 11.30
N VAL A 47 7.96 -9.62 11.30
CA VAL A 47 8.02 -8.80 10.08
C VAL A 47 9.35 -8.07 10.08
N ASN A 48 10.18 -8.33 9.08
CA ASN A 48 11.53 -7.76 8.99
C ASN A 48 12.32 -7.91 10.31
N LYS A 49 12.35 -9.14 10.85
CA LYS A 49 13.01 -9.49 12.13
C LYS A 49 12.42 -8.82 13.38
N THR A 50 11.31 -8.09 13.26
CA THR A 50 10.60 -7.49 14.40
C THR A 50 9.39 -8.35 14.76
N PRO A 51 9.30 -8.88 15.99
CA PRO A 51 8.12 -9.60 16.45
C PRO A 51 6.83 -8.77 16.34
N LEU A 52 5.68 -9.41 16.08
CA LEU A 52 4.40 -8.70 16.05
C LEU A 52 3.99 -8.13 17.41
N THR A 53 4.34 -8.82 18.50
CA THR A 53 4.06 -8.41 19.87
C THR A 53 5.33 -8.41 20.73
N ASP A 54 5.34 -7.60 21.77
CA ASP A 54 6.38 -7.63 22.80
C ASP A 54 6.25 -8.86 23.72
N THR A 55 7.04 -8.94 24.79
CA THR A 55 7.02 -10.04 25.78
C THR A 55 5.75 -10.07 26.62
N ASP A 56 5.06 -8.94 26.73
CA ASP A 56 3.84 -8.79 27.52
C ASP A 56 2.58 -8.97 26.66
N GLY A 57 2.75 -9.22 25.36
CA GLY A 57 1.69 -9.44 24.39
C GLY A 57 1.14 -8.17 23.74
N ASN A 58 1.73 -7.00 24.00
CA ASN A 58 1.29 -5.76 23.38
C ASN A 58 1.75 -5.70 21.91
N PRO A 59 0.91 -5.21 20.99
CA PRO A 59 1.28 -5.10 19.59
C PRO A 59 2.41 -4.09 19.40
N VAL A 60 3.52 -4.56 18.83
CA VAL A 60 4.64 -3.72 18.35
C VAL A 60 4.35 -3.27 16.92
N ILE A 61 3.70 -4.13 16.13
CA ILE A 61 3.26 -3.83 14.77
C ILE A 61 1.73 -3.87 14.75
N HIS A 62 1.12 -2.71 14.51
CA HIS A 62 -0.34 -2.59 14.49
C HIS A 62 -0.94 -2.99 13.14
N GLY A 63 -2.20 -3.43 13.17
CA GLY A 63 -2.98 -3.75 11.97
C GLY A 63 -2.68 -5.12 11.34
N VAL A 64 -1.92 -5.98 12.03
CA VAL A 64 -1.66 -7.36 11.59
C VAL A 64 -2.69 -8.29 12.22
N THR A 65 -3.32 -9.12 11.39
CA THR A 65 -4.09 -10.29 11.84
C THR A 65 -3.35 -11.52 11.34
N ALA A 66 -3.01 -12.43 12.25
CA ALA A 66 -2.37 -13.70 11.91
C ALA A 66 -3.22 -14.85 12.41
N VAL A 67 -3.32 -15.88 11.59
CA VAL A 67 -4.12 -17.06 11.85
C VAL A 67 -3.25 -18.28 11.64
N TRP A 68 -3.25 -19.19 12.61
CA TRP A 68 -2.49 -20.43 12.56
C TRP A 68 -3.38 -21.62 12.20
N ARG A 69 -2.79 -22.63 11.57
CA ARG A 69 -3.39 -23.93 11.27
C ARG A 69 -2.39 -25.03 11.61
N ALA A 70 -2.82 -25.99 12.41
CA ALA A 70 -1.94 -27.05 12.91
C ALA A 70 -1.59 -28.13 11.87
N GLY A 71 -2.20 -28.11 10.67
CA GLY A 71 -1.91 -29.13 9.66
C GLY A 71 -2.61 -30.47 9.87
N GLU A 72 -3.64 -30.50 10.73
CA GLU A 72 -4.49 -31.68 10.95
C GLU A 72 -5.20 -32.14 9.66
N GLN A 73 -5.52 -33.43 9.61
CA GLN A 73 -6.23 -34.01 8.46
C GLN A 73 -7.61 -33.36 8.24
N GLU A 74 -8.32 -33.06 9.32
CA GLU A 74 -9.58 -32.35 9.31
C GLU A 74 -9.37 -30.92 9.83
N GLN A 75 -9.48 -29.93 8.94
CA GLN A 75 -9.36 -28.52 9.32
C GLN A 75 -10.18 -27.61 8.40
N THR A 76 -10.67 -26.50 8.96
CA THR A 76 -11.41 -25.50 8.21
C THR A 76 -10.49 -24.71 7.28
N PRO A 77 -10.91 -24.42 6.03
CA PRO A 77 -10.16 -23.56 5.13
C PRO A 77 -9.74 -22.21 5.77
N PRO A 78 -8.60 -21.63 5.38
CA PRO A 78 -8.22 -20.29 5.79
C PRO A 78 -9.22 -19.24 5.25
N GLU A 79 -9.88 -18.50 6.14
CA GLU A 79 -10.77 -17.41 5.74
C GLU A 79 -9.98 -16.19 5.26
N GLY A 80 -10.51 -15.47 4.27
CA GLY A 80 -9.93 -14.23 3.77
C GLY A 80 -8.81 -14.41 2.73
N PHE A 81 -8.54 -15.64 2.32
CA PHE A 81 -7.59 -15.99 1.25
C PHE A 81 -8.27 -16.40 -0.05
N GLU A 82 -9.43 -15.81 -0.32
CA GLU A 82 -10.25 -16.09 -1.51
C GLU A 82 -9.62 -15.57 -2.82
N SER A 83 -8.48 -14.88 -2.74
CA SER A 83 -7.78 -14.33 -3.91
C SER A 83 -6.27 -14.38 -3.72
N SER A 84 -5.55 -14.84 -4.74
CA SER A 84 -4.12 -14.61 -4.88
C SER A 84 -3.89 -13.39 -5.77
N GLY A 85 -2.83 -12.63 -5.49
CA GLY A 85 -2.46 -11.45 -6.25
C GLY A 85 -0.98 -11.45 -6.56
N ALA A 86 -0.61 -10.99 -7.75
CA ALA A 86 0.77 -10.73 -8.13
C ALA A 86 0.93 -9.23 -8.41
N GLU A 87 1.97 -8.63 -7.86
CA GLU A 87 2.34 -7.24 -8.15
C GLU A 87 3.54 -7.22 -9.10
N THR A 88 3.48 -6.35 -10.12
CA THR A 88 4.61 -6.09 -11.01
C THR A 88 4.96 -4.62 -10.93
N ALA A 89 6.10 -4.32 -10.31
CA ALA A 89 6.62 -2.97 -10.27
C ALA A 89 7.02 -2.52 -11.68
N LEU A 90 6.44 -1.43 -12.16
CA LEU A 90 6.73 -0.91 -13.50
C LEU A 90 7.90 0.07 -13.51
N GLY A 91 8.11 0.82 -12.43
CA GLY A 91 9.20 1.81 -12.33
C GLY A 91 9.16 2.91 -13.42
N VAL A 92 8.02 3.12 -14.08
CA VAL A 92 7.87 4.10 -15.16
C VAL A 92 7.20 5.36 -14.62
N GLU A 93 7.80 6.51 -14.91
CA GLU A 93 7.17 7.80 -14.67
C GLU A 93 6.03 8.04 -15.67
N VAL A 94 4.85 8.38 -15.15
CA VAL A 94 3.68 8.74 -15.95
C VAL A 94 3.55 10.27 -15.95
N THR A 95 3.52 10.88 -17.13
CA THR A 95 3.27 12.32 -17.28
C THR A 95 2.11 12.57 -18.21
N LYS A 96 1.56 13.79 -18.19
CA LYS A 96 0.44 14.18 -19.08
C LYS A 96 0.72 13.92 -20.57
N VAL A 97 1.98 14.07 -20.98
CA VAL A 97 2.40 13.88 -22.39
C VAL A 97 2.88 12.46 -22.68
N LYS A 98 3.14 11.64 -21.66
CA LYS A 98 3.70 10.30 -21.78
C LYS A 98 2.85 9.28 -21.01
N PRO A 99 1.71 8.86 -21.58
CA PRO A 99 0.88 7.80 -20.99
C PRO A 99 1.60 6.45 -21.05
N VAL A 100 1.16 5.50 -20.22
CA VAL A 100 1.72 4.15 -20.14
C VAL A 100 0.62 3.13 -20.42
N THR A 101 0.88 2.22 -21.36
CA THR A 101 0.01 1.09 -21.68
C THR A 101 0.72 -0.22 -21.31
N ARG A 102 0.00 -1.13 -20.65
CA ARG A 102 0.49 -2.47 -20.30
C ARG A 102 -0.55 -3.53 -20.62
N THR A 103 -0.09 -4.59 -21.27
CA THR A 103 -0.86 -5.83 -21.44
C THR A 103 -0.60 -6.71 -20.24
N ILE A 104 -1.68 -7.11 -19.55
CA ILE A 104 -1.60 -8.07 -18.45
C ILE A 104 -2.14 -9.40 -18.97
N THR A 105 -1.32 -10.45 -18.88
CA THR A 105 -1.67 -11.79 -19.33
C THR A 105 -1.62 -12.74 -18.15
N SER A 106 -2.79 -13.15 -17.66
CA SER A 106 -2.92 -14.27 -16.74
C SER A 106 -4.29 -14.92 -16.92
N ALA A 107 -4.33 -16.25 -16.83
CA ALA A 107 -5.53 -17.05 -17.06
C ALA A 107 -6.62 -16.80 -16.00
N ASN A 108 -6.22 -16.35 -14.81
CA ASN A 108 -7.08 -16.28 -13.62
C ASN A 108 -7.23 -14.85 -13.09
N ILE A 109 -7.14 -13.82 -13.95
CA ILE A 109 -7.33 -12.43 -13.51
C ILE A 109 -8.82 -12.12 -13.38
N ASP A 110 -9.24 -11.74 -12.18
CA ASP A 110 -10.56 -11.18 -11.90
C ASP A 110 -10.50 -9.72 -11.41
N ARG A 111 -9.34 -9.26 -10.91
CA ARG A 111 -9.13 -7.93 -10.32
C ARG A 111 -7.77 -7.33 -10.73
N LEU A 112 -7.72 -6.00 -10.83
CA LEU A 112 -6.49 -5.24 -11.03
C LEU A 112 -6.29 -4.25 -9.88
N ARG A 113 -5.11 -4.29 -9.26
CA ARG A 113 -4.66 -3.27 -8.31
C ARG A 113 -3.62 -2.40 -9.02
N VAL A 114 -3.84 -1.09 -9.03
CA VAL A 114 -2.92 -0.13 -9.63
C VAL A 114 -2.43 0.82 -8.54
N THR A 115 -1.12 0.82 -8.31
CA THR A 115 -0.47 1.68 -7.31
C THR A 115 0.28 2.79 -8.03
N PHE A 116 0.06 4.04 -7.62
CA PHE A 116 0.80 5.20 -8.11
C PHE A 116 1.57 5.84 -6.95
N GLY A 117 2.83 6.16 -7.20
CA GLY A 117 3.63 7.03 -6.35
C GLY A 117 3.67 8.44 -6.95
N VAL A 118 3.57 9.46 -6.11
CA VAL A 118 3.81 10.87 -6.49
C VAL A 118 4.94 11.41 -5.62
N GLN A 119 5.87 12.15 -6.21
CA GLN A 119 7.00 12.72 -5.45
C GLN A 119 6.53 13.81 -4.47
N SER A 120 5.61 14.66 -4.93
CA SER A 120 5.01 15.73 -4.13
C SER A 120 3.72 16.19 -4.78
N LEU A 121 2.74 16.56 -3.96
CA LEU A 121 1.52 17.24 -4.37
C LEU A 121 1.41 18.58 -3.64
N LEU A 122 2.45 19.40 -3.80
CA LEU A 122 2.53 20.75 -3.25
C LEU A 122 2.88 21.75 -4.35
N GLU A 123 2.28 22.92 -4.29
CA GLU A 123 2.60 24.09 -5.10
C GLU A 123 3.22 25.15 -4.18
N THR A 124 4.39 25.69 -4.57
CA THR A 124 5.01 26.81 -3.87
C THR A 124 4.75 28.11 -4.63
N THR A 125 4.11 29.08 -3.98
CA THR A 125 3.84 30.38 -4.60
C THR A 125 5.06 31.29 -4.55
N SER A 126 5.05 32.38 -5.33
CA SER A 126 6.11 33.41 -5.30
C SER A 126 6.23 34.14 -3.95
N LYS A 127 5.25 33.98 -3.06
CA LYS A 127 5.25 34.52 -1.69
C LYS A 127 5.70 33.51 -0.63
N GLY A 128 6.10 32.31 -1.06
CA GLY A 128 6.60 31.24 -0.18
C GLY A 128 5.51 30.33 0.40
N ASP A 129 4.23 30.53 0.05
CA ASP A 129 3.15 29.64 0.51
C ASP A 129 3.27 28.26 -0.13
N ARG A 130 3.03 27.21 0.66
CA ARG A 130 2.92 25.83 0.18
C ARG A 130 1.45 25.40 0.22
N ASN A 131 0.83 25.38 -0.95
CA ASN A 131 -0.56 24.96 -1.14
C ASN A 131 -0.62 23.49 -1.60
N PRO A 132 -1.70 22.75 -1.29
CA PRO A 132 -1.92 21.44 -1.88
C PRO A 132 -2.08 21.54 -3.39
N SER A 133 -1.51 20.58 -4.13
CA SER A 133 -1.79 20.37 -5.55
C SER A 133 -2.45 19.01 -5.75
N SER A 134 -2.89 18.71 -6.98
CA SER A 134 -3.54 17.44 -7.29
C SER A 134 -3.18 16.96 -8.68
N VAL A 135 -3.20 15.64 -8.86
CA VAL A 135 -3.07 14.99 -10.16
C VAL A 135 -4.36 14.20 -10.40
N ARG A 136 -4.91 14.32 -11.61
CA ARG A 136 -6.03 13.50 -12.08
C ARG A 136 -5.49 12.42 -13.00
N LEU A 137 -5.77 11.17 -12.67
CA LEU A 137 -5.39 10.02 -13.48
C LEU A 137 -6.63 9.51 -14.22
N LEU A 138 -6.47 9.22 -15.51
CA LEU A 138 -7.44 8.46 -16.28
C LEU A 138 -6.88 7.05 -16.45
N ILE A 139 -7.63 6.06 -15.98
CA ILE A 139 -7.31 4.64 -16.16
C ILE A 139 -8.33 4.07 -17.12
N GLN A 140 -7.85 3.49 -18.22
CA GLN A 140 -8.68 2.83 -19.21
C GLN A 140 -8.31 1.35 -19.24
N LEU A 141 -9.32 0.48 -19.25
CA LEU A 141 -9.14 -0.96 -19.30
C LEU A 141 -9.72 -1.46 -20.61
N GLN A 142 -8.89 -2.08 -21.44
CA GLN A 142 -9.35 -2.74 -22.65
C GLN A 142 -9.40 -4.25 -22.41
N ARG A 143 -10.55 -4.90 -22.68
CA ARG A 143 -10.71 -6.36 -22.58
C ARG A 143 -11.25 -6.89 -23.90
N ASN A 144 -10.56 -7.87 -24.49
CA ASN A 144 -10.97 -8.52 -25.75
C ASN A 144 -11.22 -7.52 -26.91
N GLY A 145 -10.44 -6.44 -26.99
CA GLY A 145 -10.57 -5.43 -28.04
C GLY A 145 -11.57 -4.29 -27.75
N ASN A 146 -12.40 -4.42 -26.70
CA ASN A 146 -13.36 -3.38 -26.31
C ASN A 146 -12.78 -2.48 -25.21
N TRP A 147 -12.96 -1.17 -25.36
CA TRP A 147 -12.52 -0.11 -24.42
C TRP A 147 -13.59 0.22 -23.38
#